data_AF-A0A1C8V7N9-F1
#
_entry.id   AF-A0A1C8V7N9-F1
#
_cell.length_a   1.000
_cell.length_b   1.000
_cell.length_c   1.000
_cell.angle_alpha   90.00
_cell.angle_beta   90.00
_cell.angle_gamma   90.00
#
_symmetry.space_group_name_H-M   'P 1'
#
loop_
_entity.id
_entity.type
_entity.pdbx_description
1 polymer ?
#
loop_
_entity_poly.entity_id
_entity_poly.type
_entity_poly.pdbx_seq_one_letter_code
_entity_poly.pdbx_strand_id
1 'polypeptide(L)'
;VKFSKEMVIASAQVVPSKRDKDEPLTAIQEKLINKMGPSAYPFIFRFPDMSPCSVTLQAGEDDQGKPLGIEYFVKCWVGSNEEDKGHKRSTVQLAIKKLQYAPALRSGNRLPSSLISKGFTFSSGKISLEVTLDKDIYYHGEKIGANIMISNNSRKQVRNIKVYV
;
A
#
# COMPACT_ATOMS: atom_id res chain seq x y z
N VAL A 1 16.78 11.43 17.10
CA VAL A 1 15.62 10.87 17.83
C VAL A 1 15.11 9.67 17.05
N LYS A 2 15.09 8.48 17.65
CA LYS A 2 14.62 7.25 16.98
C LYS A 2 13.12 7.09 17.29
N PHE A 3 12.27 7.45 16.34
CA PHE A 3 10.82 7.26 16.48
C PHE A 3 10.42 5.90 15.93
N SER A 4 9.84 5.06 16.77
CA SER A 4 9.24 3.79 16.39
C SER A 4 8.02 3.58 17.26
N LYS A 5 6.87 3.30 16.62
CA LYS A 5 5.62 3.02 17.31
C LYS A 5 5.16 1.63 16.90
N GLU A 6 5.24 0.69 17.83
CA GLU A 6 4.68 -0.65 17.68
C GLU A 6 3.23 -0.62 18.15
N MET A 7 2.33 -1.23 17.38
CA MET A 7 0.91 -1.34 17.72
C MET A 7 0.42 -2.74 17.42
N VAL A 8 -0.34 -3.32 18.36
CA VAL A 8 -1.02 -4.59 18.14
C VAL A 8 -2.34 -4.30 17.45
N ILE A 9 -2.50 -4.86 16.25
CA ILE A 9 -3.70 -4.66 15.42
C ILE A 9 -4.76 -5.70 15.74
N ALA A 10 -4.33 -6.94 15.98
CA ALA A 10 -5.17 -8.05 16.39
C ALA A 10 -4.33 -9.01 17.23
N SER A 11 -4.98 -9.64 18.20
CA SER A 11 -4.42 -10.70 19.02
C SER A 11 -5.47 -11.79 19.19
N ALA A 12 -5.04 -13.04 19.20
CA ALA A 12 -5.92 -14.18 19.40
C ALA A 12 -5.17 -15.30 20.11
N GLN A 13 -5.85 -15.97 21.03
CA GLN A 13 -5.32 -17.17 21.67
C GLN A 13 -5.52 -18.37 20.75
N VAL A 14 -4.42 -18.97 20.30
CA VAL A 14 -4.44 -20.14 19.42
C VAL A 14 -4.60 -21.45 20.21
N VAL A 15 -3.93 -21.56 21.36
CA VAL A 15 -3.97 -22.73 22.24
C VAL A 15 -4.03 -22.30 23.71
N PRO A 16 -4.88 -22.91 24.55
CA PRO A 16 -6.05 -23.73 24.18
C PRO A 16 -7.00 -22.97 23.25
N SER A 17 -7.55 -23.66 22.25
CA SER A 17 -8.39 -23.02 21.23
C SER A 17 -9.66 -22.45 21.86
N LYS A 18 -9.83 -21.13 21.76
CA LYS A 18 -11.09 -20.42 22.08
C LYS A 18 -12.02 -20.29 20.86
N ARG A 19 -11.61 -20.84 19.71
CA ARG A 19 -12.36 -20.77 18.47
C ARG A 19 -13.66 -21.56 18.58
N ASP A 20 -14.73 -21.01 18.01
CA ASP A 20 -15.97 -21.74 17.81
C ASP A 20 -15.73 -22.90 16.83
N LYS A 21 -16.23 -24.09 17.16
CA LYS A 21 -16.04 -25.29 16.32
C LYS A 21 -16.78 -25.18 14.99
N ASP A 22 -17.80 -24.33 14.93
CA ASP A 22 -18.63 -24.13 13.75
C ASP A 22 -18.00 -23.14 12.75
N GLU A 23 -16.90 -22.47 13.11
CA GLU A 23 -16.24 -21.55 12.20
C GLU A 23 -15.49 -22.32 11.08
N PRO A 24 -15.80 -22.08 9.79
CA PRO A 24 -15.27 -22.87 8.70
C PRO A 24 -13.75 -22.70 8.57
N LEU A 25 -13.07 -23.80 8.26
CA LEU A 25 -11.65 -23.77 7.91
C LEU A 25 -11.47 -23.33 6.46
N THR A 26 -10.32 -22.72 6.18
CA THR A 26 -9.89 -22.53 4.80
C THR A 26 -9.33 -23.84 4.24
N ALA A 27 -9.43 -24.05 2.93
CA ALA A 27 -8.90 -25.25 2.28
C ALA A 27 -7.39 -25.50 2.55
N ILE A 28 -6.60 -24.43 2.76
CA ILE A 28 -5.18 -24.57 3.13
C ILE A 28 -5.01 -25.03 4.57
N GLN A 29 -5.83 -24.53 5.51
CA GLN A 29 -5.78 -24.96 6.90
C GLN A 29 -6.17 -26.43 7.04
N GLU A 30 -7.21 -26.89 6.36
CA GLU A 30 -7.61 -28.31 6.35
C GLU A 30 -6.46 -29.22 5.91
N LYS A 31 -5.82 -28.86 4.78
CA LYS A 31 -4.65 -29.60 4.26
C LYS A 31 -3.48 -29.58 5.24
N LEU A 32 -3.19 -28.44 5.87
CA LEU A 32 -2.09 -28.33 6.82
C LEU A 32 -2.36 -29.11 8.11
N ILE A 33 -3.59 -29.09 8.63
CA ILE A 33 -3.95 -29.85 9.84
C ILE A 33 -3.80 -31.35 9.57
N ASN A 34 -4.35 -31.83 8.45
CA ASN A 34 -4.23 -33.25 8.06
C ASN A 34 -2.77 -33.68 7.88
N LYS A 35 -1.90 -32.79 7.41
CA LYS A 35 -0.48 -33.06 7.19
C LYS A 35 0.37 -32.99 8.47
N MET A 36 0.08 -32.02 9.36
CA MET A 36 0.91 -31.70 10.53
C MET A 36 0.47 -32.45 11.79
N GLY A 37 -0.73 -33.05 11.80
CA GLY A 37 -1.21 -33.93 12.86
C GLY A 37 -1.91 -33.20 14.01
N PRO A 38 -2.10 -33.86 15.18
CA PRO A 38 -2.98 -33.40 16.25
C PRO A 38 -2.57 -32.08 16.93
N SER A 39 -1.32 -31.68 16.81
CA SER A 39 -0.78 -30.43 17.38
C SER A 39 -0.79 -29.25 16.40
N ALA A 40 -1.56 -29.37 15.31
CA ALA A 40 -1.74 -28.31 14.32
C ALA A 40 -2.97 -27.46 14.66
N TYR A 41 -2.73 -26.22 15.07
CA TYR A 41 -3.79 -25.30 15.48
C TYR A 41 -3.94 -24.16 14.46
N PRO A 42 -5.09 -24.02 13.81
CA PRO A 42 -5.32 -22.97 12.81
C PRO A 42 -5.58 -21.62 13.48
N PHE A 43 -5.20 -20.54 12.79
CA PHE A 43 -5.55 -19.17 13.16
C PHE A 43 -5.84 -18.36 11.90
N ILE A 44 -6.61 -17.28 12.05
CA ILE A 44 -6.94 -16.32 10.98
C ILE A 44 -6.90 -14.92 11.59
N PHE A 45 -6.23 -14.00 10.90
CA PHE A 45 -6.33 -12.57 11.17
C PHE A 45 -6.89 -11.86 9.94
N ARG A 46 -7.81 -10.93 10.18
CA ARG A 46 -8.33 -10.02 9.15
C ARG A 46 -7.75 -8.64 9.41
N PHE A 47 -7.18 -8.04 8.39
CA PHE A 47 -6.73 -6.65 8.47
C PHE A 47 -7.94 -5.73 8.66
N PRO A 48 -7.87 -4.74 9.57
CA PRO A 48 -8.88 -3.68 9.63
C PRO A 48 -8.88 -2.86 8.34
N ASP A 49 -10.05 -2.34 7.96
CA ASP A 49 -10.22 -1.60 6.70
C ASP A 49 -9.30 -0.37 6.59
N MET A 50 -9.07 0.32 7.71
CA MET A 50 -8.23 1.52 7.78
C MET A 50 -6.74 1.21 8.02
N SER A 51 -6.33 -0.07 7.95
CA SER A 51 -4.91 -0.41 8.09
C SER A 51 -4.11 0.10 6.87
N PRO A 52 -3.00 0.82 7.08
CA PRO A 52 -2.17 1.29 5.97
C PRO A 52 -1.55 0.12 5.17
N CYS A 53 -1.01 0.40 3.98
CA CYS A 53 -0.22 -0.60 3.26
C CYS A 53 1.23 -0.57 3.73
N SER A 54 1.97 -1.65 3.46
CA SER A 54 3.40 -1.69 3.71
C SER A 54 4.12 -0.73 2.77
N VAL A 55 4.71 0.33 3.33
CA VAL A 55 5.47 1.35 2.59
C VAL A 55 6.73 1.65 3.36
N THR A 56 7.85 1.74 2.64
CA THR A 56 9.16 2.06 3.21
C THR A 56 9.78 3.16 2.38
N LEU A 57 10.19 4.24 3.04
CA LEU A 57 10.94 5.33 2.44
C LEU A 57 12.37 4.84 2.18
N GLN A 58 12.82 5.00 0.94
CA GLN A 58 14.20 4.76 0.59
C GLN A 58 15.06 5.92 1.10
N ALA A 59 16.10 5.59 1.86
CA ALA A 59 17.09 6.55 2.32
C ALA A 59 17.85 7.14 1.12
N GLY A 60 18.20 8.43 1.19
CA GLY A 60 19.12 9.05 0.25
C GLY A 60 20.55 8.54 0.45
N GLU A 61 21.45 8.83 -0.49
CA GLU A 61 22.86 8.35 -0.43
C GLU A 61 23.58 8.80 0.84
N ASP A 62 23.26 10.00 1.35
CA ASP A 62 23.84 10.57 2.58
C ASP A 62 23.08 10.19 3.87
N ASP A 63 21.97 9.45 3.76
CA ASP A 63 21.14 9.09 4.91
C ASP A 63 21.53 7.71 5.46
N GLN A 64 22.28 7.74 6.57
CA GLN A 64 22.70 6.56 7.32
C GLN A 64 21.63 6.08 8.33
N GLY A 65 20.42 6.62 8.26
CA GLY A 65 19.30 6.29 9.13
C GLY A 65 18.73 4.89 8.90
N LYS A 66 17.96 4.39 9.88
CA LYS A 66 17.13 3.20 9.66
C LYS A 66 15.99 3.53 8.70
N PRO A 67 15.59 2.60 7.82
CA PRO A 67 14.48 2.83 6.89
C PRO A 67 13.22 3.22 7.66
N LEU A 68 12.54 4.26 7.18
CA LEU A 68 11.30 4.76 7.76
C LEU A 68 10.14 4.13 7.01
N GLY A 69 9.28 3.39 7.69
CA GLY A 69 8.20 2.69 7.02
C GLY A 69 7.22 1.99 7.95
N ILE A 70 6.21 1.42 7.31
CA ILE A 70 5.17 0.62 7.93
C ILE A 70 5.44 -0.85 7.57
N GLU A 71 5.75 -1.63 8.58
CA GLU A 71 6.01 -3.07 8.48
C GLU A 71 4.99 -3.83 9.33
N TYR A 72 4.58 -5.00 8.84
CA TYR A 72 3.66 -5.87 9.54
C TYR A 72 4.38 -7.15 9.95
N PHE A 73 4.09 -7.60 11.15
CA PHE A 73 4.64 -8.83 11.69
C PHE A 73 3.51 -9.70 12.23
N VAL A 74 3.57 -10.99 11.91
CA VAL A 74 2.81 -12.02 12.62
C VAL A 74 3.74 -12.56 13.69
N LYS A 75 3.36 -12.38 14.96
CA LYS A 75 4.14 -12.84 16.12
C LYS A 75 3.32 -13.90 16.86
N CYS A 76 3.95 -15.02 17.17
CA CYS A 76 3.39 -16.09 17.99
C CYS A 76 4.33 -16.34 19.16
N TRP A 77 3.77 -16.50 20.36
CA TRP A 77 4.54 -16.84 21.55
C TRP A 77 3.74 -17.70 22.51
N VAL A 78 4.46 -18.39 23.39
CA VAL A 78 3.87 -19.11 24.53
C VAL A 78 3.99 -18.21 25.76
N GLY A 79 2.86 -17.99 26.44
CA GLY A 79 2.76 -17.24 27.69
C GLY A 79 1.76 -17.88 28.65
N SER A 80 1.84 -17.53 29.93
CA SER A 80 0.95 -18.07 30.96
C SER A 80 -0.41 -17.37 31.03
N ASN A 81 -0.50 -16.13 30.57
CA ASN A 81 -1.71 -15.32 30.51
C ASN A 81 -1.65 -14.33 29.32
N GLU A 82 -2.75 -13.62 29.06
CA GLU A 82 -2.86 -12.69 27.92
C GLU A 82 -2.01 -11.42 28.07
N GLU A 83 -1.60 -11.09 29.29
CA GLU A 83 -0.74 -9.94 29.60
C GLU A 83 0.76 -10.25 29.44
N ASP A 84 1.12 -11.53 29.31
CA ASP A 84 2.50 -11.98 29.16
C ASP A 84 3.06 -11.54 27.80
N LYS A 85 4.16 -10.78 27.85
CA LYS A 85 4.86 -10.27 26.66
C LYS A 85 5.66 -11.35 25.92
N GLY A 86 5.69 -12.57 26.45
CA GLY A 86 6.38 -13.72 25.88
C GLY A 86 7.90 -13.64 26.02
N HIS A 87 8.54 -14.80 26.15
CA HIS A 87 10.01 -14.86 26.17
C HIS A 87 10.56 -14.96 24.74
N LYS A 88 11.72 -14.33 24.46
CA LYS A 88 12.40 -14.42 23.15
C LYS A 88 12.65 -15.85 22.67
N ARG A 89 12.75 -16.81 23.61
CA ARG A 89 13.01 -18.24 23.34
C ARG A 89 11.78 -18.99 22.84
N SER A 90 10.59 -18.49 23.17
CA SER A 90 9.30 -19.08 22.80
C SER A 90 8.56 -18.22 21.78
N THR A 91 9.23 -17.22 21.20
CA THR A 91 8.65 -16.27 20.24
C THR A 91 9.12 -16.61 18.84
N VAL A 92 8.17 -16.74 17.92
CA VAL A 92 8.41 -16.79 16.47
C VAL A 92 7.77 -15.56 15.84
N GLN A 93 8.50 -14.90 14.94
CA GLN A 93 8.03 -13.70 14.26
C GLN A 93 8.28 -13.83 12.76
N LEU A 94 7.25 -13.53 11.97
CA LEU A 94 7.29 -13.53 10.52
C LEU A 94 6.91 -12.15 10.00
N ALA A 95 7.78 -11.54 9.20
CA ALA A 95 7.47 -10.31 8.49
C ALA A 95 6.51 -10.60 7.33
N ILE A 96 5.47 -9.79 7.19
CA ILE A 96 4.50 -9.85 6.09
C ILE A 96 4.31 -8.47 5.47
N LYS A 97 3.83 -8.43 4.22
CA LYS A 97 3.53 -7.18 3.51
C LYS A 97 2.05 -7.09 3.16
N LYS A 98 1.45 -5.93 3.43
CA LYS A 98 0.12 -5.56 2.92
C LYS A 98 0.29 -4.75 1.64
N LEU A 99 -0.09 -5.33 0.51
CA LEU A 99 -0.03 -4.69 -0.81
C LEU A 99 -1.42 -4.23 -1.23
N GLN A 100 -1.51 -3.04 -1.83
CA GLN A 100 -2.75 -2.56 -2.46
C GLN A 100 -2.74 -2.95 -3.93
N TYR A 101 -3.78 -3.67 -4.35
CA TYR A 101 -4.06 -3.87 -5.76
C TYR A 101 -5.04 -2.80 -6.26
N ALA A 102 -4.93 -2.45 -7.54
CA ALA A 102 -5.89 -1.57 -8.15
C ALA A 102 -7.28 -2.23 -8.17
N PRO A 103 -8.35 -1.46 -7.90
CA PRO A 103 -9.71 -1.97 -8.07
C PRO A 103 -9.97 -2.32 -9.54
N ALA A 104 -10.89 -3.26 -9.79
CA ALA A 104 -11.35 -3.54 -11.14
C ALA A 104 -11.92 -2.25 -11.77
N LEU A 105 -11.50 -1.96 -13.01
CA LEU A 105 -11.88 -0.74 -13.71
C LEU A 105 -13.40 -0.62 -13.77
N ARG A 106 -13.94 0.49 -13.29
CA ARG A 106 -15.36 0.81 -13.50
C ARG A 106 -15.52 1.28 -14.94
N SER A 107 -16.34 0.55 -15.71
CA SER A 107 -16.73 0.93 -17.06
C SER A 107 -17.41 2.30 -17.04
N GLY A 108 -16.74 3.32 -17.60
CA GLY A 108 -17.30 4.67 -17.73
C GLY A 108 -16.41 5.84 -17.29
N ASN A 109 -15.16 5.59 -16.86
CA ASN A 109 -14.31 6.70 -16.40
C ASN A 109 -13.84 7.57 -17.57
N ARG A 110 -14.20 8.86 -17.48
CA ARG A 110 -13.55 9.93 -18.25
C ARG A 110 -12.05 9.89 -17.99
N LEU A 111 -11.27 9.97 -19.05
CA LEU A 111 -9.81 10.02 -18.97
C LEU A 111 -9.36 11.19 -18.07
N PRO A 112 -8.32 11.00 -17.23
CA PRO A 112 -7.79 12.09 -16.42
C PRO A 112 -7.32 13.23 -17.33
N SER A 113 -7.99 14.39 -17.23
CA SER A 113 -7.71 15.55 -18.07
C SER A 113 -7.55 16.80 -17.21
N SER A 114 -6.53 17.62 -17.47
CA SER A 114 -6.33 18.92 -16.84
C SER A 114 -6.12 19.99 -17.90
N LEU A 115 -6.81 21.13 -17.77
CA LEU A 115 -6.72 22.28 -18.67
C LEU A 115 -6.32 23.52 -17.86
N ILE A 116 -5.22 24.16 -18.26
CA ILE A 116 -4.73 25.39 -17.66
C ILE A 116 -4.61 26.46 -18.74
N SER A 117 -5.02 27.69 -18.42
CA SER A 117 -4.88 28.85 -19.29
C SER A 117 -4.09 29.94 -18.58
N LYS A 118 -3.02 30.44 -19.19
CA LYS A 118 -2.21 31.53 -18.65
C LYS A 118 -2.17 32.72 -19.60
N GLY A 119 -2.63 33.87 -19.11
CA GLY A 119 -2.40 35.17 -19.74
C GLY A 119 -1.01 35.72 -19.39
N PHE A 120 -0.51 36.64 -20.21
CA PHE A 120 0.76 37.33 -19.97
C PHE A 120 0.55 38.83 -19.97
N THR A 121 1.23 39.53 -19.07
CA THR A 121 1.21 41.00 -19.03
C THR A 121 1.63 41.56 -20.40
N PHE A 122 0.89 42.55 -20.89
CA PHE A 122 1.08 43.17 -22.22
C PHE A 122 0.86 42.23 -23.43
N SER A 123 0.21 41.08 -23.26
CA SER A 123 -0.28 40.22 -24.35
C SER A 123 -1.81 40.19 -24.33
N SER A 124 -2.46 40.47 -25.46
CA SER A 124 -3.92 40.40 -25.58
C SER A 124 -4.46 38.96 -25.60
N GLY A 125 -3.60 37.95 -25.78
CA GLY A 125 -3.99 36.54 -25.75
C GLY A 125 -3.24 35.70 -24.74
N LYS A 126 -3.71 34.45 -24.59
CA LYS A 126 -3.32 33.47 -23.57
C LYS A 126 -2.72 32.21 -24.20
N ILE A 127 -1.98 31.46 -23.40
CA ILE A 127 -1.57 30.08 -23.73
C ILE A 127 -2.43 29.13 -22.91
N SER A 128 -3.12 28.22 -23.58
CA SER A 128 -3.85 27.12 -22.97
C SER A 128 -3.10 25.82 -23.17
N LEU A 129 -2.94 25.04 -22.09
CA LEU A 129 -2.34 23.72 -22.05
C LEU A 129 -3.37 22.74 -21.51
N GLU A 130 -3.71 21.74 -22.31
CA GLU A 130 -4.51 20.59 -21.90
C GLU A 130 -3.64 19.34 -21.89
N VAL A 131 -3.75 18.56 -20.82
CA VAL A 131 -3.07 17.26 -20.70
C VAL A 131 -4.10 16.21 -20.36
N THR A 132 -4.15 15.13 -21.15
CA THR A 132 -5.04 14.00 -20.94
C THR A 132 -4.24 12.70 -20.89
N LEU A 133 -4.42 11.90 -19.84
CA LEU A 133 -3.79 10.59 -19.70
C LEU A 133 -4.62 9.49 -20.36
N ASP A 134 -4.00 8.42 -20.83
CA ASP A 134 -4.71 7.29 -21.46
C ASP A 134 -5.42 6.39 -20.44
N LYS A 135 -4.98 6.39 -19.17
CA LYS A 135 -5.58 5.68 -18.05
C LYS A 135 -5.52 6.49 -16.75
N ASP A 136 -6.41 6.15 -15.82
CA ASP A 136 -6.44 6.67 -14.45
C ASP A 136 -5.60 5.84 -13.46
N ILE A 137 -5.33 4.58 -13.80
CA ILE A 137 -4.58 3.64 -12.98
C ILE A 137 -3.51 2.95 -13.84
N TYR A 138 -2.27 2.92 -13.34
CA TYR A 138 -1.14 2.22 -13.95
C TYR A 138 -0.55 1.23 -12.96
N TYR A 139 -0.11 0.08 -13.48
CA TYR A 139 0.71 -0.85 -12.71
C TYR A 139 2.20 -0.49 -12.80
N HIS A 140 2.99 -0.97 -11.83
CA HIS A 140 4.44 -0.78 -11.86
C HIS A 140 5.04 -1.33 -13.15
N GLY A 141 5.86 -0.52 -13.83
CA GLY A 141 6.50 -0.86 -15.10
C GLY A 141 5.65 -0.59 -16.35
N GLU A 142 4.39 -0.19 -16.18
CA GLU A 142 3.53 0.19 -17.31
C GLU A 142 3.95 1.56 -17.88
N LYS A 143 3.87 1.71 -19.21
CA LYS A 143 4.13 2.99 -19.88
C LYS A 143 2.92 3.91 -19.70
N ILE A 144 3.18 5.17 -19.38
CA ILE A 144 2.15 6.21 -19.24
C ILE A 144 1.98 6.92 -20.58
N GLY A 145 0.77 6.91 -21.13
CA GLY A 145 0.39 7.69 -22.31
C GLY A 145 -0.15 9.06 -21.90
N ALA A 146 0.42 10.14 -22.46
CA ALA A 146 -0.07 11.50 -22.23
C ALA A 146 -0.28 12.23 -23.57
N ASN A 147 -1.49 12.74 -23.78
CA ASN A 147 -1.84 13.62 -24.87
C ASN A 147 -1.75 15.08 -24.39
N ILE A 148 -0.95 15.89 -25.07
CA ILE A 148 -0.70 17.30 -24.72
C ILE A 148 -1.21 18.18 -25.87
N MET A 149 -2.19 19.03 -25.59
CA MET A 149 -2.72 20.01 -26.53
C MET A 149 -2.36 21.43 -26.08
N ILE A 150 -1.72 22.19 -26.98
CA ILE A 150 -1.31 23.57 -26.71
C ILE A 150 -2.01 24.51 -27.69
N SER A 151 -2.80 25.44 -27.16
CA SER A 151 -3.40 26.53 -27.92
C SER A 151 -2.73 27.84 -27.51
N ASN A 152 -1.89 28.40 -28.38
CA ASN A 152 -1.18 29.64 -28.13
C ASN A 152 -1.79 30.78 -28.93
N ASN A 153 -2.66 31.55 -28.27
CA ASN A 153 -3.22 32.79 -28.84
C ASN A 153 -2.47 34.04 -28.36
N SER A 154 -1.33 33.86 -27.67
CA SER A 154 -0.50 34.94 -27.14
C SER A 154 0.58 35.38 -28.13
N ARG A 155 1.31 36.46 -27.80
CA ARG A 155 2.52 36.88 -28.53
C ARG A 155 3.81 36.25 -28.00
N LYS A 156 3.71 35.30 -27.04
CA LYS A 156 4.88 34.62 -26.44
C LYS A 156 5.16 33.31 -27.16
N GLN A 157 6.43 32.91 -27.20
CA GLN A 157 6.87 31.66 -27.82
C GLN A 157 7.05 30.55 -26.77
N VAL A 158 6.57 29.34 -27.06
CA VAL A 158 6.87 28.14 -26.28
C VAL A 158 8.22 27.59 -26.73
N ARG A 159 9.22 27.56 -25.83
CA ARG A 159 10.59 27.12 -26.16
C ARG A 159 10.86 25.67 -25.83
N ASN A 160 10.29 25.16 -24.75
CA ASN A 160 10.53 23.80 -24.27
C ASN A 160 9.29 23.27 -23.54
N ILE A 161 9.08 21.96 -23.62
CA ILE A 161 8.04 21.22 -22.90
C ILE A 161 8.77 20.14 -22.11
N LYS A 162 8.59 20.16 -20.79
CA LYS A 162 9.17 19.16 -19.88
C LYS A 162 8.05 18.38 -19.22
N VAL A 163 8.22 17.06 -19.14
CA VAL A 163 7.25 16.14 -18.55
C VAL A 163 7.95 15.41 -17.41
N TYR A 164 7.26 15.30 -16.28
CA TYR A 164 7.73 14.66 -15.05
C TYR A 164 6.61 13.79 -14.48
N VAL A 165 6.99 12.70 -13.81
CA VAL A 165 6.11 11.82 -13.04
C VAL A 165 6.47 11.95 -11.57
#